data_AF-A0A9P7URC8-F1
#
_entry.id   AF-A0A9P7URC8-F1
#
_cell.length_a   1.000
_cell.length_b   1.000
_cell.length_c   1.000
_cell.angle_alpha   90.00
_cell.angle_beta   90.00
_cell.angle_gamma   90.00
#
_symmetry.space_group_name_H-M   'P 1'
#
loop_
_entity.id
_entity.type
_entity.pdbx_description
1 polymer ?
#
loop_
_entity_poly.entity_id
_entity_poly.type
_entity_poly.pdbx_seq_one_letter_code
_entity_poly.pdbx_strand_id
1 'polypeptide(L)'
;MHASLIRRQLGGIVPPKIASKNLVSGGSGEGLGPLVNFYSKLPKGSAQARVGGIKNRYFNGNNASGAPLAWLIVGLFAIGYTIDYNMHLKHHKNHAH
;
A
#
# COMPACT_ATOMS: atom_id res chain seq x y z
N MET A 1 13.59 -11.86 -34.69
CA MET A 1 14.35 -12.70 -33.74
C MET A 1 15.65 -12.01 -33.29
N HIS A 2 15.60 -10.74 -32.84
CA HIS A 2 16.81 -9.93 -32.56
C HIS A 2 17.02 -9.60 -31.07
N ALA A 3 16.00 -9.79 -30.22
CA ALA A 3 16.07 -9.48 -28.78
C ALA A 3 17.00 -10.42 -27.98
N SER A 4 17.33 -11.60 -28.50
CA SER A 4 18.17 -12.59 -27.82
C SER A 4 19.67 -12.26 -27.91
N LEU A 5 20.13 -11.66 -29.01
CA LEU A 5 21.55 -11.34 -29.22
C LEU A 5 21.99 -10.16 -28.33
N ILE A 6 21.19 -9.10 -28.27
CA ILE A 6 21.43 -7.94 -27.39
C ILE A 6 21.38 -8.38 -25.92
N ARG A 7 20.43 -9.25 -25.54
CA ARG A 7 20.35 -9.82 -24.18
C ARG A 7 21.58 -10.66 -23.82
N ARG A 8 22.16 -11.42 -24.77
CA ARG A 8 23.37 -12.20 -24.55
C ARG A 8 24.61 -11.30 -24.40
N GLN A 9 24.69 -10.23 -25.18
CA GLN A 9 25.79 -9.26 -25.12
C GLN A 9 25.78 -8.44 -23.81
N LEU A 10 24.59 -8.16 -23.26
CA LEU A 10 24.42 -7.46 -21.98
C LEU A 10 24.42 -8.41 -20.76
N GLY A 11 24.42 -9.73 -20.97
CA GLY A 11 24.30 -10.75 -19.91
C GLY A 11 25.50 -10.90 -18.98
N GLY A 12 26.63 -10.25 -19.30
CA GLY A 12 27.81 -10.17 -18.43
C GLY A 12 27.96 -8.86 -17.64
N ILE A 13 27.12 -7.85 -17.91
CA ILE A 13 27.21 -6.53 -17.24
C ILE A 13 26.60 -6.58 -15.84
N VAL A 14 25.57 -7.40 -15.65
CA VAL A 14 24.97 -7.64 -14.33
C VAL A 14 25.29 -9.08 -13.95
N PRO A 15 26.05 -9.33 -12.87
CA PRO A 15 26.33 -10.68 -12.44
C PRO A 15 25.01 -11.43 -12.20
N PRO A 16 24.87 -12.68 -12.70
CA PRO A 16 23.67 -13.47 -12.45
C PRO A 16 23.49 -13.63 -10.93
N LYS A 17 22.24 -13.73 -10.47
CA LYS A 17 21.92 -13.79 -9.04
C LYS A 17 22.35 -15.13 -8.41
N ILE A 18 23.65 -15.28 -8.16
CA ILE A 18 24.32 -16.53 -7.70
C ILE A 18 23.76 -17.03 -6.36
N ALA A 19 23.22 -16.11 -5.54
CA ALA A 19 22.58 -16.39 -4.26
C ALA A 19 21.03 -16.35 -4.31
N SER A 20 20.42 -16.48 -5.49
CA SER A 20 18.96 -16.68 -5.53
C SER A 20 18.65 -18.06 -4.95
N LYS A 21 17.59 -18.16 -4.12
CA LYS A 21 17.17 -19.40 -3.46
C LYS A 21 17.00 -20.59 -4.42
N ASN A 22 16.76 -20.31 -5.71
CA ASN A 22 16.58 -21.30 -6.76
C ASN A 22 17.89 -21.85 -7.34
N LEU A 23 19.04 -21.21 -7.09
CA LEU A 23 20.36 -21.60 -7.64
C LEU A 23 21.28 -22.22 -6.58
N VAL A 24 20.97 -22.04 -5.30
CA VAL A 24 21.68 -22.67 -4.16
C VAL A 24 20.88 -23.88 -3.68
N SER A 25 20.67 -24.89 -4.53
CA SER A 25 20.02 -26.15 -4.15
C SER A 25 20.83 -27.41 -4.48
N GLY A 26 22.16 -27.27 -4.64
CA GLY A 26 23.08 -28.39 -4.85
C GLY A 26 23.26 -29.36 -3.66
N GLY A 27 22.47 -29.25 -2.61
CA GLY A 27 22.48 -30.17 -1.48
C GLY A 27 21.32 -29.85 -0.53
N SER A 28 20.48 -30.85 -0.23
CA SER A 28 19.53 -30.86 0.91
C SER A 28 18.48 -29.74 1.03
N GLY A 29 18.33 -28.82 0.07
CA GLY A 29 17.38 -27.70 0.14
C GLY A 29 15.96 -27.97 -0.36
N GLU A 30 15.76 -29.03 -1.16
CA GLU A 30 14.48 -29.29 -1.84
C GLU A 30 13.54 -30.19 -1.03
N GLY A 31 14.07 -31.01 -0.12
CA GLY A 31 13.30 -32.05 0.58
C GLY A 31 12.31 -31.54 1.64
N LEU A 32 12.56 -30.39 2.26
CA LEU A 32 11.76 -29.90 3.39
C LEU A 32 10.95 -28.64 3.09
N GLY A 33 11.27 -27.89 2.02
CA GLY A 33 10.53 -26.68 1.63
C GLY A 33 9.03 -26.93 1.40
N PRO A 34 8.64 -27.96 0.63
CA PRO A 34 7.23 -28.33 0.46
C PRO A 34 6.55 -28.73 1.76
N LEU A 35 7.26 -29.47 2.63
CA LEU A 35 6.73 -29.94 3.92
C LEU A 35 6.52 -28.77 4.90
N VAL A 36 7.50 -27.87 5.03
CA VAL A 36 7.39 -26.65 5.83
C VAL A 36 6.27 -25.76 5.29
N ASN A 37 6.13 -25.63 3.97
CA ASN A 37 5.06 -24.85 3.34
C ASN A 37 3.68 -25.45 3.64
N PHE A 38 3.55 -26.78 3.59
CA PHE A 38 2.34 -27.50 3.95
C PHE A 38 1.94 -27.23 5.41
N TYR A 39 2.84 -27.45 6.36
CA TYR A 39 2.55 -27.19 7.79
C TYR A 39 2.38 -25.70 8.12
N SER A 40 3.06 -24.81 7.40
CA SER A 40 2.89 -23.36 7.55
C SER A 40 1.49 -22.88 7.16
N LYS A 41 0.90 -23.52 6.13
CA LYS A 41 -0.39 -23.18 5.51
C LYS A 41 -1.57 -23.96 6.05
N LEU A 42 -1.38 -24.89 6.99
CA LEU A 42 -2.49 -25.51 7.70
C LEU A 42 -3.48 -24.43 8.15
N PRO A 43 -4.81 -24.64 8.03
CA PRO A 43 -5.81 -23.64 8.37
C PRO A 43 -5.71 -23.25 9.85
N LYS A 44 -4.85 -22.29 10.15
CA LYS A 44 -4.85 -21.55 11.40
C LYS A 44 -6.06 -20.63 11.25
N GLY A 45 -7.07 -20.77 12.12
CA GLY A 45 -8.28 -19.96 12.05
C GLY A 45 -7.98 -18.49 11.80
N SER A 46 -8.90 -17.76 11.18
CA SER A 46 -8.69 -16.38 10.73
C SER A 46 -7.97 -15.57 11.80
N ALA A 47 -6.78 -15.04 11.47
CA ALA A 47 -6.04 -14.18 12.40
C ALA A 47 -6.98 -13.06 12.86
N GLN A 48 -7.16 -12.90 14.18
CA GLN A 48 -7.99 -11.84 14.72
C GLN A 48 -7.46 -10.50 14.23
N ALA A 49 -8.23 -9.84 13.37
CA ALA A 49 -7.90 -8.51 12.91
C ALA A 49 -7.81 -7.61 14.15
N ARG A 50 -6.64 -7.03 14.39
CA ARG A 50 -6.37 -6.17 15.54
C ARG A 50 -7.44 -5.08 15.59
N VAL A 51 -8.35 -5.07 16.57
CA VAL A 51 -9.61 -4.28 16.53
C VAL A 51 -9.40 -2.75 16.69
N GLY A 52 -8.20 -2.22 16.42
CA GLY A 52 -7.83 -0.84 16.70
C GLY A 52 -7.56 0.01 15.46
N GLY A 53 -8.03 1.26 15.51
CA GLY A 53 -7.57 2.35 14.65
C GLY A 53 -8.52 2.73 13.51
N ILE A 54 -8.37 3.98 13.05
CA ILE A 54 -9.15 4.57 11.95
C ILE A 54 -9.05 3.71 10.68
N LYS A 55 -7.89 3.08 10.44
CA LYS A 55 -7.64 2.15 9.34
C LYS A 55 -8.59 0.95 9.34
N ASN A 56 -8.77 0.29 10.48
CA ASN A 56 -9.66 -0.87 10.57
C ASN A 56 -11.14 -0.52 10.58
N ARG A 57 -11.49 0.71 11.00
CA ARG A 57 -12.88 1.17 11.00
C ARG A 57 -13.38 1.60 9.62
N TYR A 58 -12.51 2.12 8.76
CA TYR A 58 -12.97 2.71 7.49
C TYR A 58 -12.23 2.24 6.24
N PHE A 59 -11.08 1.57 6.35
CA PHE A 59 -10.22 1.27 5.20
C PHE A 59 -9.92 -0.21 4.97
N ASN A 60 -10.30 -1.11 5.89
CA ASN A 60 -9.98 -2.54 5.79
C ASN A 60 -11.24 -3.42 5.79
N GLY A 61 -11.19 -4.47 4.95
CA GLY A 61 -12.18 -5.55 4.92
C GLY A 61 -13.61 -5.06 4.66
N ASN A 62 -14.58 -5.70 5.31
CA ASN A 62 -16.01 -5.37 5.17
C ASN A 62 -16.38 -3.98 5.68
N ASN A 63 -15.49 -3.31 6.41
CA ASN A 63 -15.69 -1.95 6.92
C ASN A 63 -15.11 -0.87 5.98
N ALA A 64 -14.57 -1.27 4.82
CA ALA A 64 -14.08 -0.32 3.82
C ALA A 64 -15.22 0.59 3.36
N SER A 65 -15.09 1.89 3.61
CA SER A 65 -16.13 2.88 3.36
C SER A 65 -15.55 4.19 2.85
N GLY A 66 -16.31 4.89 2.00
CA GLY A 66 -15.99 6.23 1.51
C GLY A 66 -16.18 7.33 2.57
N ALA A 67 -16.64 7.01 3.78
CA ALA A 67 -16.89 8.00 4.83
C ALA A 67 -15.68 8.91 5.14
N PRO A 68 -14.42 8.44 5.24
CA PRO A 68 -13.27 9.31 5.47
C PRO A 68 -13.07 10.37 4.39
N LEU A 69 -13.39 10.03 3.13
CA LEU A 69 -13.31 10.98 2.02
C LEU A 69 -14.38 12.06 2.15
N ALA A 70 -15.61 11.69 2.51
CA ALA A 70 -16.68 12.66 2.78
C ALA A 70 -16.32 13.59 3.94
N TRP A 71 -15.79 13.05 5.04
CA TRP A 71 -15.32 13.84 6.18
C TRP A 71 -14.18 14.80 5.81
N LEU A 72 -13.26 14.37 4.95
CA LEU A 72 -12.20 15.24 4.44
C LEU A 72 -12.76 16.42 3.65
N ILE A 73 -13.71 16.15 2.74
CA ILE A 73 -14.38 17.20 1.94
C ILE A 73 -15.08 18.21 2.86
N VAL A 74 -15.88 17.73 3.81
CA VAL A 74 -16.58 18.58 4.78
C VAL A 74 -15.60 19.41 5.61
N GLY A 75 -14.50 18.81 6.07
CA GLY A 75 -13.45 19.50 6.81
C GLY A 75 -12.81 20.63 6.00
N LEU A 76 -12.49 20.39 4.72
CA LEU A 76 -11.93 21.41 3.84
C LEU A 76 -12.89 22.58 3.61
N PHE A 77 -14.18 22.32 3.40
CA PHE A 77 -15.18 23.39 3.25
C PHE A 77 -15.34 24.21 4.54
N ALA A 78 -15.39 23.56 5.70
CA ALA A 78 -15.51 24.27 6.97
C ALA A 78 -14.30 25.18 7.24
N ILE A 79 -13.09 24.67 6.99
CA ILE A 79 -11.86 25.46 7.13
C ILE A 79 -11.85 26.61 6.12
N GLY A 80 -12.14 26.34 4.85
CA GLY A 80 -12.18 27.36 3.80
C GLY A 80 -13.18 28.46 4.10
N TYR A 81 -14.40 28.11 4.50
CA TYR A 81 -15.42 29.07 4.91
C TYR A 81 -14.97 29.92 6.11
N THR A 82 -14.30 29.31 7.09
CA THR A 82 -13.82 30.04 8.26
C THR A 82 -12.75 31.07 7.89
N ILE A 83 -11.85 30.73 6.96
CA ILE A 83 -10.83 31.64 6.43
C ILE A 83 -11.50 32.78 5.67
N ASP A 84 -12.38 32.45 4.72
CA ASP A 84 -13.09 33.42 3.87
C ASP A 84 -13.97 34.36 4.71
N TYR A 85 -14.61 33.83 5.75
CA TYR A 85 -15.38 34.64 6.69
C TYR A 85 -14.51 35.65 7.44
N ASN A 86 -13.35 35.23 7.95
CA ASN A 86 -12.45 36.10 8.70
C ASN A 86 -11.75 37.14 7.80
N MET A 87 -11.37 36.77 6.59
CA MET A 87 -10.59 37.65 5.70
C MET A 87 -11.45 38.55 4.82
N HIS A 88 -12.65 38.10 4.45
CA HIS A 88 -13.46 38.76 3.43
C HIS A 88 -14.86 39.08 3.95
N LEU A 89 -15.69 38.07 4.23
CA LEU A 89 -17.13 38.29 4.45
C LEU A 89 -17.43 39.19 5.66
N LYS A 90 -16.64 39.10 6.73
CA LYS A 90 -16.87 39.93 7.94
C LYS A 90 -16.56 41.41 7.73
N HIS A 91 -15.68 41.75 6.80
CA HIS A 91 -15.27 43.13 6.51
C HIS A 91 -16.07 43.78 5.37
N HIS A 92 -16.89 42.98 4.68
CA HIS A 92 -17.62 43.36 3.48
C HIS A 92 -18.77 44.39 3.69
N LYS A 93 -19.07 44.79 4.93
CA LYS A 93 -20.15 45.74 5.26
C LYS A 93 -19.68 47.18 5.57
N ASN A 94 -18.37 47.42 5.75
CA ASN A 94 -17.86 48.71 6.25
C ASN A 94 -17.14 49.58 5.19
N HIS A 95 -17.15 49.17 3.92
CA HIS A 95 -16.55 49.95 2.83
C HIS A 95 -17.49 49.91 1.61
N ALA A 96 -17.85 51.09 1.10
CA ALA A 96 -18.42 51.21 -0.24
C ALA A 96 -17.33 50.86 -1.25
N HIS A 97 -17.70 50.09 -2.28
CA HIS A 97 -16.85 49.83 -3.45
C HIS A 97 -16.54 51.13 -4.20
#